data_AF-A0A832CKR5-F1
#
_entry.id   AF-A0A832CKR5-F1
#
_cell.length_a   1.000
_cell.length_b   1.000
_cell.length_c   1.000
_cell.angle_alpha   90.00
_cell.angle_beta   90.00
_cell.angle_gamma   90.00
#
_symmetry.space_group_name_H-M   'P 1'
#
loop_
_entity.id
_entity.type
_entity.pdbx_description
1 polymer ?
#
loop_
_entity_poly.entity_id
_entity_poly.type
_entity_poly.pdbx_seq_one_letter_code
_entity_poly.pdbx_strand_id
1 'polypeptide(L)'
;DVGAPKTAFFGGTLRARVSSQCWKRAIREQMNQLNSDFFAGKRGHFIAIELQKKLEKKGLKSDEAKNYAKKTVEIIGGKDNRYKEAHRTQVSLYLSPQEIEAISEAISKEVNSKGSADLGKGDLKKIIKKSQPHDFADIAIFGRMVASDYTMMVEGAGMFSHALSTHKVDNDIDFFSAIDETKSEESEDAGAGHIGTIEFNSACYYRYIGLNWDLLAKDHLEHFSDEEKKYVLNTFIKASINAVPNARKNSMFGKSLPDYVLGLVRDGQPLSLVNAFENAVRPNEGYVQPSIKCLESHFEFLKKTYGIESKDFKIPEMSMDEFIKEICDHV
;
A
#
# COMPACT_ATOMS: atom_id res chain seq x y z
N ASP A 1 3.85 11.17 -15.29
CA ASP A 1 4.11 11.02 -16.74
C ASP A 1 5.14 12.01 -17.23
N VAL A 2 5.09 13.30 -16.85
CA VAL A 2 6.08 14.32 -17.26
C VAL A 2 7.24 14.57 -16.26
N GLY A 3 7.47 13.66 -15.32
CA GLY A 3 8.58 13.78 -14.35
C GLY A 3 8.37 14.75 -13.17
N ALA A 4 7.35 15.62 -13.23
CA ALA A 4 7.01 16.58 -12.18
C ALA A 4 6.31 15.95 -10.94
N PRO A 5 6.48 16.52 -9.74
CA PRO A 5 5.71 16.18 -8.54
C PRO A 5 4.21 16.28 -8.79
N LYS A 6 3.44 15.34 -8.25
CA LYS A 6 1.98 15.40 -8.36
C LYS A 6 1.45 16.56 -7.52
N THR A 7 0.51 17.31 -8.07
CA THR A 7 -0.19 18.39 -7.37
C THR A 7 -1.70 18.15 -7.34
N ALA A 8 -2.43 18.97 -6.59
CA ALA A 8 -3.89 19.08 -6.59
C ALA A 8 -4.33 20.49 -6.18
N PHE A 9 -5.49 20.93 -6.64
CA PHE A 9 -6.12 22.16 -6.16
C PHE A 9 -6.97 21.89 -4.92
N PHE A 10 -6.80 22.68 -3.86
CA PHE A 10 -7.62 22.61 -2.65
C PHE A 10 -7.70 23.98 -1.97
N GLY A 11 -8.93 24.44 -1.69
CA GLY A 11 -9.23 25.77 -1.17
C GLY A 11 -8.56 26.90 -1.97
N GLY A 12 -8.77 26.87 -3.29
CA GLY A 12 -8.29 27.91 -4.21
C GLY A 12 -6.78 27.97 -4.46
N THR A 13 -5.97 27.06 -3.89
CA THR A 13 -4.51 27.07 -4.04
C THR A 13 -3.97 25.72 -4.49
N LEU A 14 -2.81 25.74 -5.16
CA LEU A 14 -2.10 24.54 -5.59
C LEU A 14 -1.39 23.88 -4.39
N ARG A 15 -1.59 22.58 -4.22
CA ARG A 15 -1.03 21.75 -3.15
C ARG A 15 -0.11 20.70 -3.73
N ALA A 16 0.97 20.39 -3.03
CA ALA A 16 1.73 19.18 -3.29
C ALA A 16 0.89 17.97 -2.89
N ARG A 17 0.98 16.88 -3.67
CA ARG A 17 0.18 15.68 -3.46
C ARG A 17 1.04 14.42 -3.54
N VAL A 18 0.93 13.55 -2.54
CA VAL A 18 1.40 12.17 -2.65
C VAL A 18 0.20 11.24 -2.77
N SER A 19 0.20 10.43 -3.81
CA SER A 19 -0.97 9.64 -4.16
C SER A 19 -1.21 8.48 -3.19
N SER A 20 -2.46 8.19 -2.83
CA SER A 20 -2.80 7.16 -1.83
C SER A 20 -2.20 5.79 -2.16
N GLN A 21 -2.17 5.38 -3.44
CA GLN A 21 -1.54 4.13 -3.88
C GLN A 21 -0.03 4.06 -3.62
N CYS A 22 0.65 5.21 -3.61
CA CYS A 22 2.08 5.29 -3.33
C CYS A 22 2.34 5.04 -1.85
N TRP A 23 1.50 5.64 -0.99
CA TRP A 23 1.49 5.39 0.44
C TRP A 23 1.10 3.96 0.79
N LYS A 24 -0.01 3.44 0.25
CA LYS A 24 -0.43 2.04 0.43
C LYS A 24 0.69 1.05 0.10
N ARG A 25 1.39 1.27 -1.02
CA ARG A 25 2.52 0.42 -1.41
C ARG A 25 3.66 0.49 -0.38
N ALA A 26 4.07 1.69 0.02
CA ALA A 26 5.16 1.87 0.99
C ALA A 26 4.83 1.22 2.34
N ILE A 27 3.59 1.39 2.82
CA ILE A 27 3.11 0.78 4.06
C ILE A 27 3.11 -0.75 3.94
N ARG A 28 2.55 -1.29 2.85
CA ARG A 28 2.55 -2.74 2.62
C ARG A 28 3.95 -3.35 2.55
N GLU A 29 4.87 -2.70 1.83
CA GLU A 29 6.28 -3.14 1.75
C GLU A 29 6.93 -3.13 3.13
N GLN A 30 6.65 -2.13 3.96
CA GLN A 30 7.17 -2.08 5.33
C GLN A 30 6.54 -3.15 6.23
N MET A 31 5.23 -3.40 6.13
CA MET A 31 4.57 -4.48 6.87
C MET A 31 5.18 -5.85 6.51
N ASN A 32 5.41 -6.09 5.21
CA ASN A 32 6.09 -7.30 4.75
C ASN A 32 7.51 -7.45 5.32
N GLN A 33 8.27 -6.35 5.41
CA GLN A 33 9.61 -6.34 6.01
C GLN A 33 9.58 -6.58 7.53
N LEU A 34 8.53 -6.11 8.21
CA LEU A 34 8.37 -6.32 9.65
C LEU A 34 8.02 -7.78 9.95
N ASN A 35 7.10 -8.38 9.18
CA ASN A 35 6.76 -9.80 9.31
C ASN A 35 6.09 -10.35 8.05
N SER A 36 6.82 -11.13 7.26
CA SER A 36 6.28 -11.75 6.05
C SER A 36 5.27 -12.87 6.33
N ASP A 37 5.23 -13.44 7.53
CA ASP A 37 4.32 -14.55 7.84
C ASP A 37 2.86 -14.09 7.89
N PHE A 38 2.63 -12.79 8.13
CA PHE A 38 1.30 -12.16 8.11
C PHE A 38 1.03 -11.32 6.85
N PHE A 39 2.09 -10.77 6.23
CA PHE A 39 1.95 -9.71 5.22
C PHE A 39 2.70 -10.04 3.92
N ALA A 40 2.49 -11.22 3.33
CA ALA A 40 3.20 -11.64 2.11
C ALA A 40 2.39 -11.59 0.82
N GLY A 41 1.23 -10.94 0.79
CA GLY A 41 0.44 -10.78 -0.42
C GLY A 41 1.25 -10.26 -1.61
N LYS A 42 1.21 -11.00 -2.72
CA LYS A 42 1.90 -10.65 -3.97
C LYS A 42 0.94 -10.16 -5.02
N ARG A 43 1.23 -8.97 -5.53
CA ARG A 43 0.46 -8.34 -6.60
C ARG A 43 1.23 -8.35 -7.90
N GLY A 44 0.65 -8.90 -8.96
CA GLY A 44 1.30 -8.94 -10.26
C GLY A 44 0.53 -9.69 -11.33
N HIS A 45 1.03 -9.62 -12.56
CA HIS A 45 0.47 -10.39 -13.69
C HIS A 45 1.15 -11.76 -13.87
N PHE A 46 2.25 -12.01 -13.18
CA PHE A 46 3.13 -13.17 -13.39
C PHE A 46 3.00 -14.26 -12.31
N ILE A 47 1.85 -14.33 -11.64
CA ILE A 47 1.60 -15.32 -10.57
C ILE A 47 1.72 -16.77 -11.09
N ALA A 48 1.51 -17.01 -12.39
CA ALA A 48 1.74 -18.31 -13.02
C ALA A 48 3.14 -18.86 -12.76
N ILE A 49 4.17 -18.00 -12.72
CA ILE A 49 5.56 -18.40 -12.50
C ILE A 49 5.72 -18.95 -11.08
N GLU A 50 5.08 -18.32 -10.10
CA GLU A 50 5.14 -18.78 -8.71
C GLU A 50 4.40 -20.09 -8.53
N LEU A 51 3.20 -20.20 -9.11
CA LEU A 51 2.42 -21.44 -9.08
C LEU A 51 3.15 -22.59 -9.76
N GLN A 52 3.78 -22.36 -10.92
CA GLN A 52 4.60 -23.36 -11.61
C GLN A 52 5.73 -23.85 -10.70
N LYS A 53 6.50 -22.95 -10.08
CA LYS A 53 7.59 -23.33 -9.17
C LYS A 53 7.10 -24.18 -7.98
N LYS A 54 5.89 -23.91 -7.47
CA LYS A 54 5.29 -24.71 -6.39
C LYS A 54 4.89 -26.12 -6.89
N LEU A 55 4.30 -26.21 -8.07
CA LEU A 55 3.92 -27.49 -8.69
C LEU A 55 5.15 -28.37 -9.01
N GLU A 56 6.22 -27.78 -9.54
CA GLU A 56 7.49 -28.48 -9.80
C GLU A 56 8.10 -29.03 -8.51
N LYS A 57 8.09 -28.25 -7.41
CA LYS A 57 8.53 -28.72 -6.10
C LYS A 57 7.69 -29.88 -5.56
N LYS A 58 6.43 -30.01 -5.99
CA LYS A 58 5.54 -31.13 -5.66
C LYS A 58 5.72 -32.35 -6.59
N GLY A 59 6.70 -32.31 -7.49
CA GLY A 59 7.09 -33.45 -8.34
C GLY A 59 6.46 -33.48 -9.72
N LEU A 60 5.72 -32.44 -10.14
CA LEU A 60 5.22 -32.36 -11.52
C LEU A 60 6.37 -32.00 -12.48
N LYS A 61 6.34 -32.57 -13.68
CA LYS A 61 7.29 -32.21 -14.76
C LYS A 61 7.08 -30.75 -15.16
N SER A 62 8.16 -30.07 -15.56
CA SER A 62 8.13 -28.62 -15.83
C SER A 62 7.09 -28.20 -16.87
N ASP A 63 6.94 -28.94 -17.96
CA ASP A 63 5.93 -28.64 -19.00
C ASP A 63 4.50 -28.83 -18.50
N GLU A 64 4.24 -29.87 -17.71
CA GLU A 64 2.93 -30.11 -17.09
C GLU A 64 2.61 -29.02 -16.05
N ALA A 65 3.56 -28.72 -15.16
CA ALA A 65 3.44 -27.68 -14.14
C ALA A 65 3.16 -26.31 -14.78
N LYS A 66 3.86 -25.98 -15.86
CA LYS A 66 3.65 -24.76 -16.65
C LYS A 66 2.24 -24.70 -17.23
N ASN A 67 1.76 -25.78 -17.83
CA ASN A 67 0.43 -25.85 -18.43
C ASN A 67 -0.67 -25.70 -17.37
N TYR A 68 -0.58 -26.41 -16.24
CA TYR A 68 -1.54 -26.28 -15.15
C TYR A 68 -1.51 -24.89 -14.51
N ALA A 69 -0.32 -24.34 -14.25
CA ALA A 69 -0.19 -23.00 -13.69
C ALA A 69 -0.83 -21.95 -14.61
N LYS A 70 -0.54 -22.03 -15.92
CA LYS A 70 -1.15 -21.15 -16.92
C LYS A 70 -2.67 -21.26 -16.93
N LYS A 71 -3.21 -22.47 -17.12
CA LYS A 71 -4.66 -22.70 -17.18
C LYS A 71 -5.36 -22.15 -15.94
N THR A 72 -4.77 -22.40 -14.76
CA THR A 72 -5.31 -21.95 -13.47
C THR A 72 -5.35 -20.43 -13.36
N VAL A 73 -4.25 -19.72 -13.68
CA VAL A 73 -4.26 -18.26 -13.56
C VAL A 73 -5.08 -17.58 -14.66
N GLU A 74 -5.22 -18.19 -15.84
CA GLU A 74 -6.08 -17.69 -16.92
C GLU A 74 -7.56 -17.76 -16.52
N ILE A 75 -7.98 -18.79 -15.78
CA ILE A 75 -9.34 -18.90 -15.22
C ILE A 75 -9.64 -17.75 -14.26
N ILE A 76 -8.66 -17.35 -13.44
CA ILE A 76 -8.80 -16.32 -12.40
C ILE A 76 -8.64 -14.91 -12.99
N GLY A 77 -7.55 -14.66 -13.71
CA GLY A 77 -7.09 -13.34 -14.14
C GLY A 77 -7.28 -13.03 -15.62
N GLY A 78 -7.86 -13.95 -16.39
CA GLY A 78 -8.05 -13.81 -17.83
C GLY A 78 -6.77 -13.97 -18.65
N LYS A 79 -6.93 -14.36 -19.91
CA LYS A 79 -5.82 -14.51 -20.87
C LYS A 79 -5.42 -13.16 -21.46
N ASP A 80 -4.15 -12.79 -21.38
CA ASP A 80 -3.65 -11.58 -22.05
C ASP A 80 -3.23 -11.89 -23.50
N ASN A 81 -4.07 -11.52 -24.47
CA ASN A 81 -3.79 -11.76 -25.89
C ASN A 81 -2.66 -10.88 -26.45
N ARG A 82 -2.19 -9.85 -25.72
CA ARG A 82 -1.12 -8.96 -26.19
C ARG A 82 0.28 -9.53 -25.95
N TYR A 83 0.41 -10.49 -25.05
CA TYR A 83 1.68 -11.10 -24.72
C TYR A 83 1.64 -12.58 -25.10
N LYS A 84 2.52 -12.98 -26.02
CA LYS A 84 2.62 -14.39 -26.45
C LYS A 84 3.21 -15.30 -25.38
N GLU A 85 3.88 -14.73 -24.37
CA GLU A 85 4.47 -15.50 -23.27
C GLU A 85 3.43 -15.95 -22.23
N ALA A 86 3.51 -17.23 -21.90
CA ALA A 86 2.51 -18.05 -21.20
C ALA A 86 2.29 -17.73 -19.70
N HIS A 87 2.82 -16.62 -19.20
CA HIS A 87 2.88 -16.37 -17.75
C HIS A 87 2.16 -15.10 -17.30
N ARG A 88 1.59 -14.33 -18.25
CA ARG A 88 0.97 -13.03 -17.96
C ARG A 88 -0.55 -13.10 -18.02
N THR A 89 -1.23 -12.74 -16.94
CA THR A 89 -2.68 -12.58 -16.90
C THR A 89 -3.11 -11.20 -17.41
N GLN A 90 -4.33 -11.09 -17.93
CA GLN A 90 -4.88 -9.81 -18.41
C GLN A 90 -5.06 -8.81 -17.24
N VAL A 91 -5.52 -9.30 -16.10
CA VAL A 91 -5.72 -8.53 -14.86
C VAL A 91 -4.60 -8.83 -13.87
N SER A 92 -4.17 -7.82 -13.11
CA SER A 92 -3.21 -8.02 -12.01
C SER A 92 -3.89 -8.77 -10.87
N LEU A 93 -3.33 -9.92 -10.50
CA LEU A 93 -3.81 -10.72 -9.39
C LEU A 93 -3.13 -10.26 -8.09
N TYR A 94 -3.82 -10.44 -6.97
CA TYR A 94 -3.28 -10.19 -5.63
C TYR A 94 -3.58 -11.40 -4.75
N LEU A 95 -2.59 -12.28 -4.57
CA LEU A 95 -2.73 -13.54 -3.84
C LEU A 95 -1.61 -13.66 -2.80
N SER A 96 -1.93 -14.28 -1.68
CA SER A 96 -0.95 -14.68 -0.67
C SER A 96 -0.19 -15.94 -1.11
N PRO A 97 1.07 -16.11 -0.70
CA PRO A 97 1.82 -17.34 -0.92
C PRO A 97 1.11 -18.61 -0.43
N GLN A 98 0.38 -18.57 0.69
CA GLN A 98 -0.39 -19.73 1.17
C GLN A 98 -1.63 -20.02 0.31
N GLU A 99 -2.31 -18.99 -0.25
CA GLU A 99 -3.36 -19.23 -1.26
C GLU A 99 -2.79 -19.94 -2.50
N ILE A 100 -1.61 -19.52 -2.97
CA ILE A 100 -0.92 -20.17 -4.11
C ILE A 100 -0.52 -21.61 -3.73
N GLU A 101 -0.06 -21.85 -2.50
CA GLU A 101 0.26 -23.18 -2.00
C GLU A 101 -0.99 -24.09 -2.00
N ALA A 102 -2.10 -23.61 -1.45
CA ALA A 102 -3.36 -24.35 -1.40
C ALA A 102 -3.88 -24.72 -2.81
N ILE A 103 -3.77 -23.80 -3.77
CA ILE A 103 -4.08 -24.08 -5.18
C ILE A 103 -3.15 -25.17 -5.73
N SER A 104 -1.83 -25.06 -5.47
CA SER A 104 -0.87 -26.04 -5.96
C SER A 104 -1.10 -27.43 -5.36
N GLU A 105 -1.49 -27.53 -4.09
CA GLU A 105 -1.85 -28.79 -3.44
C GLU A 105 -3.09 -29.43 -4.04
N ALA A 106 -4.12 -28.63 -4.33
CA ALA A 106 -5.33 -29.13 -4.95
C ALA A 106 -5.04 -29.71 -6.34
N ILE A 107 -4.26 -28.99 -7.15
CA ILE A 107 -3.84 -29.47 -8.49
C ILE A 107 -3.04 -30.77 -8.36
N SER A 108 -2.00 -30.82 -7.51
CA SER A 108 -1.20 -32.04 -7.34
C SER A 108 -2.03 -33.24 -6.86
N LYS A 109 -3.00 -33.04 -5.97
CA LYS A 109 -3.91 -34.10 -5.52
C LYS A 109 -4.81 -34.62 -6.64
N GLU A 110 -5.35 -33.75 -7.49
CA GLU A 110 -6.15 -34.18 -8.64
C GLU A 110 -5.32 -34.92 -9.70
N VAL A 111 -4.12 -34.42 -10.02
CA VAL A 111 -3.21 -35.09 -10.96
C VAL A 111 -2.85 -36.48 -10.46
N ASN A 112 -2.50 -36.62 -9.17
CA ASN A 112 -2.11 -37.92 -8.61
C ASN A 112 -3.27 -38.93 -8.51
N SER A 113 -4.52 -38.45 -8.39
CA SER A 113 -5.69 -39.32 -8.23
C SER A 113 -6.39 -39.66 -9.56
N LYS A 114 -6.46 -38.71 -10.49
CA LYS A 114 -7.21 -38.84 -11.76
C LYS A 114 -6.31 -38.83 -13.01
N GLY A 115 -5.01 -38.62 -12.85
CA GLY A 115 -4.06 -38.40 -13.95
C GLY A 115 -4.12 -37.01 -14.57
N SER A 116 -5.14 -36.20 -14.24
CA SER A 116 -5.26 -34.81 -14.68
C SER A 116 -6.02 -33.95 -13.67
N ALA A 117 -5.73 -32.64 -13.66
CA ALA A 117 -6.48 -31.66 -12.88
C ALA A 117 -7.38 -30.81 -13.79
N ASP A 118 -8.65 -30.69 -13.39
CA ASP A 118 -9.63 -29.85 -14.09
C ASP A 118 -10.40 -29.00 -13.09
N LEU A 119 -9.66 -28.13 -12.40
CA LEU A 119 -10.23 -27.19 -11.45
C LEU A 119 -10.91 -26.04 -12.17
N GLY A 120 -12.23 -25.94 -12.01
CA GLY A 120 -13.00 -24.81 -12.49
C GLY A 120 -12.83 -23.58 -11.60
N LYS A 121 -13.37 -22.45 -12.07
CA LYS A 121 -13.41 -21.19 -11.30
C LYS A 121 -14.04 -21.35 -9.91
N GLY A 122 -15.11 -22.15 -9.83
CA GLY A 122 -15.81 -22.43 -8.57
C GLY A 122 -14.98 -23.23 -7.56
N ASP A 123 -14.13 -24.15 -8.03
CA ASP A 123 -13.28 -24.98 -7.18
C ASP A 123 -12.11 -24.18 -6.63
N LEU A 124 -11.44 -23.41 -7.50
CA LEU A 124 -10.35 -22.50 -7.11
C LEU A 124 -10.82 -21.51 -6.04
N LYS A 125 -12.03 -20.97 -6.20
CA LYS A 125 -12.65 -20.09 -5.19
C LYS A 125 -12.84 -20.79 -3.84
N LYS A 126 -13.38 -22.02 -3.85
CA LYS A 126 -13.58 -22.79 -2.60
C LYS A 126 -12.25 -23.09 -1.92
N ILE A 127 -11.22 -23.42 -2.70
CA ILE A 127 -9.86 -23.66 -2.20
C ILE A 127 -9.31 -22.41 -1.53
N ILE A 128 -9.35 -21.26 -2.22
CA ILE A 128 -8.89 -19.97 -1.68
C ILE A 128 -9.67 -19.57 -0.42
N LYS A 129 -11.00 -19.72 -0.41
CA LYS A 129 -11.80 -19.35 0.77
C LYS A 129 -11.51 -20.27 1.96
N LYS A 130 -11.28 -21.56 1.70
CA LYS A 130 -10.99 -22.56 2.74
C LYS A 130 -9.56 -22.48 3.25
N SER A 131 -8.62 -21.93 2.48
CA SER A 131 -7.21 -21.93 2.87
C SER A 131 -6.92 -21.07 4.10
N GLN A 132 -7.79 -20.10 4.44
CA GLN A 132 -7.67 -19.21 5.62
C GLN A 132 -6.20 -18.85 5.94
N PRO A 133 -5.48 -18.29 4.96
CA PRO A 133 -4.05 -18.04 5.06
C PRO A 133 -3.69 -17.08 6.21
N HIS A 134 -2.58 -17.34 6.89
CA HIS A 134 -2.03 -16.37 7.86
C HIS A 134 -1.33 -15.19 7.16
N ASP A 135 -0.79 -15.38 5.96
CA ASP A 135 -0.05 -14.37 5.20
C ASP A 135 -0.93 -13.44 4.34
N PHE A 136 -2.19 -13.27 4.72
CA PHE A 136 -3.25 -12.54 4.01
C PHE A 136 -3.65 -11.21 4.66
N ALA A 137 -3.07 -10.87 5.81
CA ALA A 137 -3.49 -9.68 6.55
C ALA A 137 -3.31 -8.38 5.74
N ASP A 138 -2.33 -8.31 4.83
CA ASP A 138 -2.19 -7.17 3.92
C ASP A 138 -3.32 -7.10 2.88
N ILE A 139 -3.75 -8.24 2.34
CA ILE A 139 -4.90 -8.31 1.44
C ILE A 139 -6.19 -7.89 2.17
N ALA A 140 -6.38 -8.31 3.42
CA ALA A 140 -7.52 -7.91 4.26
C ALA A 140 -7.55 -6.39 4.51
N ILE A 141 -6.40 -5.78 4.76
CA ILE A 141 -6.31 -4.33 5.00
C ILE A 141 -6.51 -3.53 3.71
N PHE A 142 -5.82 -3.90 2.62
CA PHE A 142 -5.79 -3.09 1.40
C PHE A 142 -6.85 -3.46 0.37
N GLY A 143 -7.52 -4.60 0.56
CA GLY A 143 -8.51 -5.16 -0.34
C GLY A 143 -7.91 -5.84 -1.58
N ARG A 144 -8.75 -6.63 -2.23
CA ARG A 144 -8.47 -7.32 -3.49
C ARG A 144 -9.58 -7.03 -4.49
N MET A 145 -9.20 -6.47 -5.63
CA MET A 145 -10.10 -6.29 -6.77
C MET A 145 -9.65 -7.21 -7.90
N VAL A 146 -10.54 -8.09 -8.36
CA VAL A 146 -10.33 -8.94 -9.54
C VAL A 146 -11.47 -8.66 -10.51
N ALA A 147 -11.22 -7.86 -11.54
CA ALA A 147 -12.25 -7.40 -12.48
C ALA A 147 -12.93 -8.56 -13.25
N SER A 148 -12.20 -9.66 -13.47
CA SER A 148 -12.70 -10.89 -14.10
C SER A 148 -13.59 -11.73 -13.18
N ASP A 149 -13.59 -11.49 -11.86
CA ASP A 149 -14.40 -12.22 -10.89
C ASP A 149 -14.68 -11.42 -9.62
N TYR A 150 -15.89 -10.85 -9.56
CA TYR A 150 -16.41 -10.15 -8.39
C TYR A 150 -16.45 -11.03 -7.13
N THR A 151 -16.51 -12.35 -7.27
CA THR A 151 -16.64 -13.24 -6.12
C THR A 151 -15.34 -13.54 -5.38
N MET A 152 -14.19 -13.15 -5.97
CA MET A 152 -12.88 -13.16 -5.32
C MET A 152 -12.51 -11.78 -4.75
N MET A 153 -13.41 -10.80 -4.86
CA MET A 153 -13.19 -9.48 -4.26
C MET A 153 -13.15 -9.60 -2.74
N VAL A 154 -12.19 -8.88 -2.17
CA VAL A 154 -12.06 -8.68 -0.73
C VAL A 154 -12.17 -7.18 -0.54
N GLU A 155 -13.19 -6.75 0.19
CA GLU A 155 -13.29 -5.36 0.62
C GLU A 155 -12.09 -5.04 1.51
N GLY A 156 -11.47 -3.86 1.34
CA GLY A 156 -10.32 -3.48 2.16
C GLY A 156 -10.79 -2.78 3.43
N ALA A 157 -10.33 -3.21 4.60
CA ALA A 157 -10.63 -2.54 5.86
C ALA A 157 -9.97 -1.15 5.98
N GLY A 158 -8.90 -0.90 5.23
CA GLY A 158 -8.11 0.32 5.29
C GLY A 158 -8.61 1.41 4.34
N MET A 159 -8.82 2.61 4.88
CA MET A 159 -9.24 3.81 4.18
C MET A 159 -8.09 4.80 4.07
N PHE A 160 -7.84 5.32 2.87
CA PHE A 160 -6.68 6.16 2.60
C PHE A 160 -7.06 7.35 1.74
N SER A 161 -6.69 8.54 2.18
CA SER A 161 -6.73 9.72 1.32
C SER A 161 -5.44 9.87 0.52
N HIS A 162 -5.47 10.72 -0.50
CA HIS A 162 -4.23 11.32 -0.98
C HIS A 162 -3.66 12.20 0.14
N ALA A 163 -2.34 12.19 0.30
CA ALA A 163 -1.69 13.15 1.19
C ALA A 163 -1.56 14.49 0.46
N LEU A 164 -1.93 15.58 1.11
CA LEU A 164 -1.90 16.94 0.55
C LEU A 164 -1.05 17.84 1.42
N SER A 165 -0.39 18.83 0.82
CA SER A 165 0.27 19.88 1.59
C SER A 165 -0.73 20.75 2.34
N THR A 166 -0.43 21.09 3.59
CA THR A 166 -1.29 21.96 4.42
C THR A 166 -1.24 23.42 3.99
N HIS A 167 -0.24 23.79 3.20
CA HIS A 167 -0.01 25.11 2.62
C HIS A 167 0.07 25.06 1.09
N LYS A 168 0.07 26.24 0.45
CA LYS A 168 0.36 26.38 -0.99
C LYS A 168 1.78 25.90 -1.28
N VAL A 169 1.97 25.19 -2.38
CA VAL A 169 3.29 24.75 -2.84
C VAL A 169 3.45 25.08 -4.31
N ASP A 170 4.59 25.67 -4.64
CA ASP A 170 5.09 25.81 -6.01
C ASP A 170 6.26 24.83 -6.17
N ASN A 171 6.45 24.30 -7.38
CA ASN A 171 7.60 23.43 -7.66
C ASN A 171 8.82 24.27 -8.02
N ASP A 172 9.97 23.89 -7.47
CA ASP A 172 11.28 24.40 -7.87
C ASP A 172 11.85 23.55 -9.01
N ILE A 173 12.70 24.15 -9.84
CA ILE A 173 13.36 23.50 -10.96
C ILE A 173 14.84 23.30 -10.61
N ASP A 174 15.27 22.05 -10.57
CA ASP A 174 16.65 21.64 -10.43
C ASP A 174 17.28 21.42 -11.82
N PHE A 175 18.38 22.12 -12.10
CA PHE A 175 19.17 21.98 -13.32
C PHE A 175 20.39 21.11 -13.03
N PHE A 176 20.53 20.00 -13.74
CA PHE A 176 21.64 19.06 -13.54
C PHE A 176 22.35 18.75 -14.85
N SER A 177 23.63 18.42 -14.75
CA SER A 177 24.44 17.89 -15.86
C SER A 177 25.05 16.54 -15.47
N ALA A 178 25.34 15.72 -16.48
CA ALA A 178 26.20 14.55 -16.36
C ALA A 178 27.45 14.79 -17.20
N ILE A 179 28.61 14.77 -16.56
CA ILE A 179 29.91 15.00 -17.20
C ILE A 179 30.37 13.70 -17.87
N ASP A 180 30.88 13.80 -19.10
CA ASP A 180 31.52 12.71 -19.82
C ASP A 180 33.02 12.72 -19.52
N GLU A 181 33.44 11.82 -18.63
CA GLU A 181 34.84 11.69 -18.20
C GLU A 181 35.76 11.09 -19.28
N THR A 182 35.21 10.61 -20.41
CA THR A 182 35.99 10.00 -21.49
C THR A 182 36.31 10.97 -22.64
N LYS A 183 35.77 12.19 -22.61
CA LYS A 183 36.08 13.23 -23.58
C LYS A 183 37.53 13.70 -23.44
N SER A 184 38.19 13.93 -24.57
CA SER A 184 39.58 14.43 -24.61
C SER A 184 39.66 15.88 -24.15
N GLU A 185 40.71 16.22 -23.39
CA GLU A 185 40.96 17.59 -22.88
C GLU A 185 41.09 18.67 -23.97
N GLU A 186 41.25 18.26 -25.24
CA GLU A 186 41.33 19.13 -26.42
C GLU A 186 39.96 19.61 -26.95
N SER A 187 38.84 19.17 -26.39
CA SER A 187 37.50 19.63 -26.80
C SER A 187 37.15 21.00 -26.22
N GLU A 188 36.57 21.90 -27.04
CA GLU A 188 36.24 23.29 -26.65
C GLU A 188 35.13 23.46 -25.58
N ASP A 189 34.43 22.38 -25.20
CA ASP A 189 33.35 22.41 -24.20
C ASP A 189 33.76 21.75 -22.86
N ALA A 190 33.07 22.13 -21.77
CA ALA A 190 33.36 21.65 -20.42
C ALA A 190 32.99 20.16 -20.17
N GLY A 191 32.86 19.34 -21.21
CA GLY A 191 32.62 17.91 -21.08
C GLY A 191 31.20 17.53 -20.64
N ALA A 192 30.20 18.41 -20.76
CA ALA A 192 28.82 18.07 -20.42
C ALA A 192 28.22 17.06 -21.42
N GLY A 193 28.10 15.79 -21.03
CA GLY A 193 27.51 14.72 -21.84
C GLY A 193 25.97 14.73 -21.83
N HIS A 194 25.36 15.27 -20.77
CA HIS A 194 23.91 15.47 -20.68
C HIS A 194 23.59 16.69 -19.81
N ILE A 195 22.50 17.39 -20.12
CA ILE A 195 21.90 18.43 -19.28
C ILE A 195 20.39 18.17 -19.23
N GLY A 196 19.80 18.28 -18.04
CA GLY A 196 18.38 18.09 -17.84
C GLY A 196 17.82 18.97 -16.73
N THR A 197 16.49 18.99 -16.63
CA THR A 197 15.76 19.65 -15.55
C THR A 197 14.84 18.65 -14.84
N ILE A 198 14.72 18.81 -13.53
CA ILE A 198 13.79 18.05 -12.69
C ILE A 198 13.04 19.02 -11.79
N GLU A 199 11.74 18.84 -11.67
CA GLU A 199 10.96 19.58 -10.67
C GLU A 199 10.98 18.85 -9.31
N PHE A 200 11.08 19.63 -8.23
CA PHE A 200 10.95 19.14 -6.86
C PHE A 200 10.22 20.16 -5.99
N ASN A 201 9.82 19.77 -4.78
CA ASN A 201 9.29 20.68 -3.77
C ASN A 201 9.56 20.16 -2.36
N SER A 202 9.36 21.03 -1.37
CA SER A 202 9.28 20.67 0.04
C SER A 202 7.92 21.10 0.59
N ALA A 203 7.30 20.25 1.41
CA ALA A 203 5.97 20.54 1.94
C ALA A 203 5.70 19.82 3.25
N CYS A 204 4.91 20.46 4.12
CA CYS A 204 4.27 19.82 5.26
C CYS A 204 3.01 19.09 4.76
N TYR A 205 3.01 17.75 4.82
CA TYR A 205 1.91 16.93 4.33
C TYR A 205 0.94 16.52 5.44
N TYR A 206 -0.36 16.70 5.20
CA TYR A 206 -1.41 16.01 5.93
C TYR A 206 -1.65 14.62 5.33
N ARG A 207 -1.61 13.59 6.18
CA ARG A 207 -1.92 12.20 5.82
C ARG A 207 -3.13 11.73 6.63
N TYR A 208 -4.13 11.17 5.97
CA TYR A 208 -5.25 10.50 6.62
C TYR A 208 -5.25 9.01 6.28
N ILE A 209 -5.28 8.20 7.32
CA ILE A 209 -5.38 6.74 7.26
C ILE A 209 -6.41 6.33 8.30
N GLY A 210 -7.44 5.60 7.87
CA GLY A 210 -8.45 5.00 8.74
C GLY A 210 -8.42 3.49 8.60
N LEU A 211 -8.85 2.78 9.64
CA LEU A 211 -9.00 1.33 9.63
C LEU A 211 -10.36 0.97 10.23
N ASN A 212 -11.17 0.21 9.48
CA ASN A 212 -12.39 -0.38 9.99
C ASN A 212 -12.03 -1.65 10.77
N TRP A 213 -11.96 -1.54 12.10
CA TRP A 213 -11.57 -2.66 12.96
C TRP A 213 -12.58 -3.80 12.93
N ASP A 214 -13.88 -3.51 12.95
CA ASP A 214 -14.92 -4.54 12.92
C ASP A 214 -14.82 -5.39 11.65
N LEU A 215 -14.72 -4.76 10.48
CA LEU A 215 -14.56 -5.46 9.20
C LEU A 215 -13.25 -6.29 9.18
N LEU A 216 -12.15 -5.74 9.70
CA LEU A 216 -10.88 -6.46 9.71
C LEU A 216 -10.91 -7.67 10.65
N ALA A 217 -11.28 -7.45 11.91
CA ALA A 217 -11.14 -8.43 12.99
C ALA A 217 -12.23 -9.51 12.96
N LYS A 218 -13.47 -9.14 12.62
CA LYS A 218 -14.61 -10.06 12.62
C LYS A 218 -14.80 -10.77 11.30
N ASP A 219 -14.64 -10.06 10.17
CA ASP A 219 -14.99 -10.64 8.86
C ASP A 219 -13.77 -11.20 8.11
N HIS A 220 -12.62 -10.53 8.19
CA HIS A 220 -11.44 -10.89 7.37
C HIS A 220 -10.41 -11.75 8.11
N LEU A 221 -10.25 -11.54 9.41
CA LEU A 221 -9.28 -12.22 10.27
C LEU A 221 -9.97 -13.08 11.34
N GLU A 222 -11.19 -13.58 11.09
CA GLU A 222 -11.94 -14.39 12.05
C GLU A 222 -11.13 -15.59 12.58
N HIS A 223 -10.33 -16.21 11.70
CA HIS A 223 -9.48 -17.37 12.01
C HIS A 223 -8.23 -17.05 12.83
N PHE A 224 -7.93 -15.77 13.07
CA PHE A 224 -6.80 -15.36 13.90
C PHE A 224 -7.19 -15.33 15.37
N SER A 225 -6.24 -15.68 16.24
CA SER A 225 -6.33 -15.40 17.67
C SER A 225 -6.36 -13.89 17.95
N ASP A 226 -6.86 -13.49 19.12
CA ASP A 226 -6.91 -12.08 19.50
C ASP A 226 -5.51 -11.45 19.59
N GLU A 227 -4.50 -12.23 19.99
CA GLU A 227 -3.09 -11.81 19.99
C GLU A 227 -2.58 -11.52 18.57
N GLU A 228 -2.89 -12.38 17.61
CA GLU A 228 -2.53 -12.17 16.20
C GLU A 228 -3.25 -10.97 15.59
N LYS A 229 -4.54 -10.76 15.92
CA LYS A 229 -5.29 -9.58 15.48
C LYS A 229 -4.65 -8.29 16.00
N LYS A 230 -4.33 -8.24 17.30
CA LYS A 230 -3.61 -7.09 17.91
C LYS A 230 -2.23 -6.89 17.30
N TYR A 231 -1.51 -7.98 17.00
CA TYR A 231 -0.23 -7.91 16.31
C TYR A 231 -0.37 -7.29 14.91
N VAL A 232 -1.41 -7.67 14.16
CA VAL A 232 -1.69 -7.11 12.84
C VAL A 232 -1.95 -5.61 12.93
N LEU A 233 -2.78 -5.19 13.89
CA LEU A 233 -3.08 -3.79 14.13
C LEU A 233 -1.83 -2.99 14.49
N ASN A 234 -1.04 -3.48 15.46
CA ASN A 234 0.21 -2.87 15.88
C ASN A 234 1.15 -2.65 14.69
N THR A 235 1.36 -3.71 13.90
CA THR A 235 2.22 -3.66 12.71
C THR A 235 1.70 -2.67 11.68
N PHE A 236 0.38 -2.61 11.46
CA PHE A 236 -0.24 -1.66 10.55
C PHE A 236 -0.03 -0.20 10.99
N ILE A 237 -0.26 0.13 12.27
CA ILE A 237 -0.09 1.48 12.80
C ILE A 237 1.39 1.88 12.70
N LYS A 238 2.30 0.99 13.13
CA LYS A 238 3.75 1.22 13.07
C LYS A 238 4.25 1.47 11.65
N ALA A 239 3.79 0.67 10.69
CA ALA A 239 4.12 0.86 9.28
C ALA A 239 3.50 2.15 8.71
N SER A 240 2.27 2.48 9.10
CA SER A 240 1.59 3.71 8.66
C SER A 240 2.32 4.99 9.09
N ILE A 241 2.89 4.99 10.30
CA ILE A 241 3.69 6.12 10.81
C ILE A 241 5.05 6.18 10.10
N ASN A 242 5.78 5.07 10.06
CA ASN A 242 7.20 5.01 9.65
C ASN A 242 7.44 4.91 8.14
N ALA A 243 6.44 4.52 7.35
CA ALA A 243 6.64 4.34 5.92
C ALA A 243 6.99 5.68 5.29
N VAL A 244 7.80 5.62 4.23
CA VAL A 244 8.00 6.73 3.29
C VAL A 244 8.14 6.14 1.89
N PRO A 245 7.49 6.70 0.86
CA PRO A 245 7.68 6.28 -0.52
C PRO A 245 9.14 6.27 -0.97
N ASN A 246 9.52 5.22 -1.71
CA ASN A 246 10.89 5.03 -2.21
C ASN A 246 11.22 5.87 -3.48
N ALA A 247 10.30 6.71 -3.96
CA ALA A 247 10.49 7.45 -5.21
C ALA A 247 11.63 8.47 -5.09
N ARG A 248 12.58 8.45 -6.04
CA ARG A 248 13.77 9.33 -6.08
C ARG A 248 14.59 9.36 -4.78
N LYS A 249 14.48 8.35 -3.90
CA LYS A 249 15.15 8.37 -2.59
C LYS A 249 16.69 8.50 -2.65
N ASN A 250 17.31 8.00 -3.72
CA ASN A 250 18.77 8.04 -3.87
C ASN A 250 19.29 9.40 -4.33
N SER A 251 18.44 10.20 -5.00
CA SER A 251 18.82 11.53 -5.50
C SER A 251 18.21 12.68 -4.70
N MET A 252 17.06 12.47 -4.07
CA MET A 252 16.28 13.48 -3.35
C MET A 252 15.78 12.90 -2.02
N PHE A 253 16.70 12.47 -1.16
CA PHE A 253 16.38 11.74 0.08
C PHE A 253 15.41 12.53 0.99
N GLY A 254 14.15 12.10 1.02
CA GLY A 254 13.06 12.77 1.73
C GLY A 254 12.45 11.93 2.85
N LYS A 255 13.23 11.08 3.54
CA LYS A 255 12.73 10.25 4.63
C LYS A 255 12.71 11.06 5.94
N SER A 256 11.54 11.55 6.32
CA SER A 256 11.26 12.15 7.62
C SER A 256 10.18 11.37 8.37
N LEU A 257 10.25 11.39 9.70
CA LEU A 257 9.16 10.94 10.55
C LEU A 257 8.12 12.05 10.69
N PRO A 258 6.86 11.74 11.01
CA PRO A 258 5.85 12.76 11.24
C PRO A 258 6.17 13.60 12.48
N ASP A 259 6.09 14.92 12.37
CA ASP A 259 6.21 15.82 13.52
C ASP A 259 5.03 15.72 14.50
N TYR A 260 3.86 15.29 14.00
CA TYR A 260 2.64 15.13 14.79
C TYR A 260 1.78 13.98 14.26
N VAL A 261 1.23 13.18 15.18
CA VAL A 261 0.28 12.10 14.87
C VAL A 261 -0.88 12.20 15.84
N LEU A 262 -2.10 12.30 15.30
CA LEU A 262 -3.34 12.20 16.06
C LEU A 262 -4.00 10.86 15.77
N GLY A 263 -4.06 10.00 16.79
CA GLY A 263 -4.76 8.71 16.76
C GLY A 263 -6.14 8.86 17.37
N LEU A 264 -7.16 8.35 16.67
CA LEU A 264 -8.54 8.38 17.13
C LEU A 264 -9.08 6.95 17.16
N VAL A 265 -9.54 6.50 18.33
CA VAL A 265 -10.36 5.28 18.47
C VAL A 265 -11.79 5.71 18.75
N ARG A 266 -12.71 5.33 17.87
CA ARG A 266 -14.11 5.76 17.94
C ARG A 266 -15.05 4.85 17.19
N ASP A 267 -16.32 4.93 17.57
CA ASP A 267 -17.42 4.29 16.87
C ASP A 267 -17.99 5.16 15.75
N GLY A 268 -18.60 4.50 14.77
CA GLY A 268 -19.29 5.13 13.65
C GLY A 268 -18.37 5.50 12.48
N GLN A 269 -18.74 6.55 11.75
CA GLN A 269 -18.09 6.89 10.49
C GLN A 269 -16.69 7.48 10.70
N PRO A 270 -15.66 7.01 9.98
CA PRO A 270 -14.30 7.56 10.02
C PRO A 270 -14.26 9.05 9.69
N LEU A 271 -13.37 9.81 10.36
CA LEU A 271 -13.32 11.27 10.27
C LEU A 271 -12.00 11.76 9.66
N SER A 272 -12.08 12.37 8.47
CA SER A 272 -10.96 13.13 7.92
C SER A 272 -11.01 14.58 8.41
N LEU A 273 -9.84 15.12 8.76
CA LEU A 273 -9.65 16.50 9.19
C LEU A 273 -9.04 17.37 8.09
N VAL A 274 -9.08 16.92 6.83
CA VAL A 274 -8.48 17.64 5.68
C VAL A 274 -8.99 19.08 5.53
N ASN A 275 -10.25 19.32 5.92
CA ASN A 275 -10.87 20.64 5.86
C ASN A 275 -10.26 21.66 6.83
N ALA A 276 -9.47 21.22 7.80
CA ALA A 276 -8.60 22.11 8.59
C ALA A 276 -7.63 22.92 7.72
N PHE A 277 -7.36 22.44 6.50
CA PHE A 277 -6.39 23.02 5.56
C PHE A 277 -7.03 23.52 4.27
N GLU A 278 -8.36 23.65 4.22
CA GLU A 278 -9.06 24.25 3.08
C GLU A 278 -8.46 25.64 2.82
N ASN A 279 -8.49 26.50 3.83
CA ASN A 279 -7.66 27.71 3.84
C ASN A 279 -6.19 27.33 3.98
N ALA A 280 -5.37 27.70 2.99
CA ALA A 280 -3.95 27.39 2.98
C ALA A 280 -3.22 27.98 4.20
N VAL A 281 -2.54 27.12 4.95
CA VAL A 281 -1.76 27.53 6.12
C VAL A 281 -0.65 28.50 5.70
N ARG A 282 -0.54 29.62 6.42
CA ARG A 282 0.56 30.57 6.25
C ARG A 282 1.72 30.21 7.17
N PRO A 283 2.98 30.41 6.73
CA PRO A 283 4.13 30.07 7.55
C PRO A 283 4.24 31.01 8.76
N ASN A 284 4.72 30.47 9.88
CA ASN A 284 5.21 31.23 11.03
C ASN A 284 6.38 30.43 11.63
N GLU A 285 7.62 30.81 11.30
CA GLU A 285 8.83 30.03 11.58
C GLU A 285 8.80 28.60 10.99
N GLY A 286 8.03 28.42 9.92
CA GLY A 286 7.77 27.13 9.27
C GLY A 286 6.28 26.83 9.16
N TYR A 287 5.96 25.66 8.61
CA TYR A 287 4.57 25.23 8.37
C TYR A 287 4.05 24.23 9.41
N VAL A 288 4.92 23.52 10.11
CA VAL A 288 4.55 22.43 11.02
C VAL A 288 3.66 22.93 12.17
N GLN A 289 4.16 23.89 12.97
CA GLN A 289 3.43 24.39 14.15
C GLN A 289 2.09 25.05 13.79
N PRO A 290 2.00 25.93 12.76
CA PRO A 290 0.71 26.45 12.31
C PRO A 290 -0.25 25.35 11.82
N SER A 291 0.26 24.31 11.16
CA SER A 291 -0.57 23.20 10.66
C SER A 291 -1.16 22.37 11.81
N ILE A 292 -0.37 22.08 12.85
CA ILE A 292 -0.84 21.37 14.05
C ILE A 292 -1.97 22.18 14.70
N LYS A 293 -1.77 23.48 14.91
CA LYS A 293 -2.78 24.37 15.51
C LYS A 293 -4.09 24.39 14.71
N CYS A 294 -4.01 24.46 13.38
CA CYS A 294 -5.20 24.42 12.52
C CYS A 294 -5.94 23.07 12.63
N LEU A 295 -5.19 21.97 12.64
CA LEU A 295 -5.74 20.61 12.79
C LEU A 295 -6.49 20.45 14.11
N GLU A 296 -5.85 20.82 15.23
CA GLU A 296 -6.44 20.71 16.57
C GLU A 296 -7.65 21.62 16.74
N SER A 297 -7.55 22.88 16.29
CA SER A 297 -8.66 23.83 16.37
C SER A 297 -9.88 23.34 15.57
N HIS A 298 -9.64 22.77 14.38
CA HIS A 298 -10.70 22.20 13.57
C HIS A 298 -11.31 20.96 14.23
N PHE A 299 -10.49 20.10 14.82
CA PHE A 299 -10.96 18.91 15.51
C PHE A 299 -11.82 19.26 16.74
N GLU A 300 -11.39 20.21 17.56
CA GLU A 300 -12.18 20.71 18.70
C GLU A 300 -13.49 21.37 18.25
N PHE A 301 -13.46 22.11 17.14
CA PHE A 301 -14.69 22.63 16.53
C PHE A 301 -15.66 21.51 16.14
N LEU A 302 -15.16 20.43 15.52
CA LEU A 302 -15.99 19.30 15.13
C LEU A 302 -16.57 18.58 16.34
N LYS A 303 -15.77 18.35 17.39
CA LYS A 303 -16.25 17.78 18.65
C LYS A 303 -17.37 18.59 19.26
N LYS A 304 -17.18 19.91 19.38
CA LYS A 304 -18.17 20.81 19.97
C LYS A 304 -19.44 20.92 19.13
N THR A 305 -19.31 20.94 17.81
CA THR A 305 -20.43 21.22 16.88
C THR A 305 -21.25 19.97 16.61
N TYR A 306 -20.60 18.82 16.42
CA TYR A 306 -21.23 17.57 16.01
C TYR A 306 -21.25 16.49 17.10
N GLY A 307 -20.73 16.78 18.30
CA GLY A 307 -20.70 15.81 19.40
C GLY A 307 -19.82 14.60 19.09
N ILE A 308 -18.69 14.80 18.41
CA ILE A 308 -17.78 13.70 18.07
C ILE A 308 -17.14 13.16 19.36
N GLU A 309 -17.47 11.92 19.70
CA GLU A 309 -16.84 11.17 20.79
C GLU A 309 -15.71 10.28 20.25
N SER A 310 -14.53 10.40 20.85
CA SER A 310 -13.35 9.60 20.50
C SER A 310 -12.39 9.53 21.68
N LYS A 311 -11.60 8.45 21.71
CA LYS A 311 -10.38 8.38 22.51
C LYS A 311 -9.22 8.85 21.67
N ASP A 312 -8.49 9.83 22.17
CA ASP A 312 -7.47 10.55 21.40
C ASP A 312 -6.08 10.29 21.98
N PHE A 313 -5.15 10.03 21.08
CA PHE A 313 -3.74 9.80 21.41
C PHE A 313 -2.88 10.68 20.50
N LYS A 314 -1.79 11.22 21.03
CA LYS A 314 -1.01 12.25 20.34
C LYS A 314 0.49 12.00 20.44
N ILE A 315 1.18 12.00 19.31
CA ILE A 315 2.64 12.12 19.25
C ILE A 315 2.94 13.59 18.90
N PRO A 316 3.82 14.29 19.65
CA PRO A 316 4.85 13.77 20.56
C PRO A 316 4.52 13.78 22.06
N GLU A 317 3.25 13.91 22.48
CA GLU A 317 2.88 13.90 23.91
C GLU A 317 3.17 12.56 24.59
N MET A 318 3.23 11.47 23.81
CA MET A 318 3.68 10.14 24.21
C MET A 318 4.61 9.53 23.17
N SER A 319 5.32 8.48 23.55
CA SER A 319 6.16 7.72 22.62
C SER A 319 5.31 6.96 21.59
N MET A 320 5.93 6.60 20.45
CA MET A 320 5.25 5.80 19.42
C MET A 320 4.80 4.43 19.96
N ASP A 321 5.59 3.80 20.82
CA ASP A 321 5.26 2.48 21.38
C ASP A 321 4.08 2.57 22.37
N GLU A 322 4.04 3.61 23.21
CA GLU A 322 2.89 3.89 24.08
C GLU A 322 1.64 4.20 23.26
N PHE A 323 1.74 5.06 22.23
CA PHE A 323 0.65 5.39 21.33
C PHE A 323 0.03 4.13 20.68
N ILE A 324 0.86 3.23 20.16
CA ILE A 324 0.39 2.00 19.53
C ILE A 324 -0.26 1.08 20.58
N LYS A 325 0.36 0.94 21.75
CA LYS A 325 -0.17 0.11 22.84
C LYS A 325 -1.55 0.59 23.26
N GLU A 326 -1.69 1.88 23.57
CA GLU A 326 -2.95 2.48 23.98
C GLU A 326 -4.05 2.26 22.92
N ILE A 327 -3.76 2.45 21.63
CA ILE A 327 -4.75 2.16 20.58
C ILE A 327 -5.14 0.67 20.57
N CYS A 328 -4.18 -0.24 20.71
CA CYS A 328 -4.43 -1.70 20.69
C CYS A 328 -5.16 -2.22 21.93
N ASP A 329 -5.08 -1.52 23.06
CA ASP A 329 -5.79 -1.86 24.30
C ASP A 329 -7.27 -1.44 24.24
N HIS A 330 -7.63 -0.58 23.29
CA HIS A 330 -8.96 -0.01 23.11
C HIS A 330 -9.84 -0.69 22.05
N VAL A 331 -9.34 -1.78 21.46
CA VAL A 331 -9.90 -2.54 20.33
C VAL A 331 -9.81 -4.05 20.57
#